data_AF-A0A7T8GPT2-F1
#
_entry.id   AF-A0A7T8GPT2-F1
#
_cell.length_a   1.000
_cell.length_b   1.000
_cell.length_c   1.000
_cell.angle_alpha   90.00
_cell.angle_beta   90.00
_cell.angle_gamma   90.00
#
_symmetry.space_group_name_H-M   'P 1'
#
loop_
_entity.id
_entity.type
_entity.pdbx_description
1 polymer ?
#
loop_
_entity_poly.entity_id
_entity_poly.type
_entity_poly.pdbx_seq_one_letter_code
_entity_poly.pdbx_strand_id
1 'polypeptide(L)'
;MEHFVGTSFTTISGSGPNAAVIHYRPKPGESRVISRGDIYLVDSGGQYKDGTTDVTRTVHMGSPSSRERECFTRLTTTVFPKGIMGYSLDAIARTSLWKAGLDYVHGTGHGVGSYLNVHEGPMRLSSRYNAYDPGLEEGMNNGGNKEFLTFENLTLVPIQKKLIEPKMLTKEEVSYINDYHMLCKEKVGPLLKQLGLQDALNWLNRETEPLG
;
A
#
# COMPACT_ATOMS: atom_id res chain seq x y z
N MET A 1 -20.86 10.10 2.91
CA MET A 1 -21.07 8.92 2.03
C MET A 1 -21.70 9.28 0.68
N GLU A 2 -21.79 10.56 0.30
CA GLU A 2 -22.59 11.02 -0.86
C GLU A 2 -22.11 10.52 -2.24
N HIS A 3 -20.83 10.12 -2.37
CA HIS A 3 -20.25 9.67 -3.64
C HIS A 3 -19.88 8.18 -3.69
N PHE A 4 -20.08 7.43 -2.60
CA PHE A 4 -19.78 5.99 -2.58
C PHE A 4 -20.80 5.22 -3.42
N VAL A 5 -20.31 4.31 -4.27
CA VAL A 5 -21.12 3.50 -5.20
C VAL A 5 -21.14 2.03 -4.80
N GLY A 6 -20.00 1.49 -4.36
CA GLY A 6 -19.85 0.08 -4.00
C GLY A 6 -18.40 -0.29 -3.76
N THR A 7 -18.12 -1.56 -3.47
CA THR A 7 -16.72 -2.03 -3.36
C THR A 7 -16.10 -2.18 -4.75
N SER A 8 -14.84 -1.79 -4.92
CA SER A 8 -14.14 -1.95 -6.22
C SER A 8 -13.75 -3.40 -6.50
N PHE A 9 -13.67 -4.25 -5.47
CA PHE A 9 -13.48 -5.70 -5.55
C PHE A 9 -13.96 -6.37 -4.25
N THR A 10 -13.95 -7.71 -4.20
CA THR A 10 -14.25 -8.46 -2.97
C THR A 10 -13.13 -8.29 -1.97
N THR A 11 -13.40 -7.69 -0.81
CA THR A 11 -12.42 -7.52 0.26
C THR A 11 -11.77 -8.83 0.69
N ILE A 12 -10.44 -8.83 0.75
CA ILE A 12 -9.65 -9.89 1.37
C ILE A 12 -9.47 -9.50 2.84
N SER A 13 -9.90 -10.40 3.73
CA SER A 13 -9.76 -10.25 5.18
C SER A 13 -9.14 -11.52 5.73
N GLY A 14 -7.82 -11.51 5.85
CA GLY A 14 -7.01 -12.68 6.23
C GLY A 14 -6.42 -12.50 7.62
N SER A 15 -6.66 -13.46 8.51
CA SER A 15 -6.11 -13.49 9.87
C SER A 15 -5.21 -14.72 10.07
N GLY A 16 -4.04 -14.50 10.68
CA GLY A 16 -3.04 -15.53 10.91
C GLY A 16 -2.62 -16.20 9.59
N PRO A 17 -2.67 -17.54 9.48
CA PRO A 17 -2.31 -18.25 8.25
C PRO A 17 -3.10 -17.82 7.00
N ASN A 18 -4.33 -17.33 7.17
CA ASN A 18 -5.15 -16.88 6.04
C ASN A 18 -4.58 -15.61 5.37
N ALA A 19 -3.78 -14.81 6.10
CA ALA A 19 -3.10 -13.64 5.53
C ALA A 19 -2.00 -14.01 4.52
N ALA A 20 -1.53 -15.26 4.51
CA ALA A 20 -0.53 -15.74 3.55
C ALA A 20 -1.15 -16.23 2.22
N VAL A 21 -2.49 -16.32 2.13
CA VAL A 21 -3.19 -16.77 0.93
C VAL A 21 -3.57 -15.55 0.09
N ILE A 22 -2.84 -15.33 -1.01
CA ILE A 22 -2.91 -14.11 -1.85
C ILE A 22 -4.34 -13.77 -2.29
N HIS A 23 -5.13 -14.77 -2.70
CA HIS A 23 -6.54 -14.59 -3.10
C HIS A 23 -7.50 -15.23 -2.09
N TYR A 24 -7.24 -15.05 -0.79
CA TYR A 24 -8.11 -15.58 0.26
C TYR A 24 -9.53 -15.02 0.13
N ARG A 25 -10.52 -15.90 0.27
CA ARG A 25 -11.93 -15.52 0.34
C ARG A 25 -12.54 -16.19 1.57
N PRO A 26 -13.05 -15.41 2.55
CA PRO A 26 -13.72 -16.01 3.69
C PRO A 26 -14.99 -16.71 3.22
N LYS A 27 -15.20 -17.95 3.70
CA LYS A 27 -16.44 -18.68 3.48
C LYS A 27 -17.35 -18.50 4.70
N PRO A 28 -18.63 -18.14 4.50
CA PRO A 28 -19.59 -18.10 5.61
C PRO A 28 -19.58 -19.41 6.40
N GLY A 29 -19.49 -19.33 7.73
CA GLY A 29 -19.45 -20.50 8.62
C GLY A 29 -18.06 -21.12 8.83
N GLU A 30 -17.06 -20.76 8.03
CA GLU A 30 -15.67 -21.26 8.15
C GLU A 30 -14.66 -20.15 8.53
N SER A 31 -15.15 -18.93 8.79
CA SER A 31 -14.31 -17.79 9.15
C SER A 31 -13.58 -18.00 10.47
N ARG A 32 -12.25 -17.86 10.44
CA ARG A 32 -11.39 -17.83 11.64
C ARG A 32 -11.72 -16.61 12.51
N VAL A 33 -11.72 -16.80 13.82
CA VAL A 33 -11.75 -15.71 14.81
C VAL A 33 -10.40 -15.00 14.86
N ILE A 34 -10.40 -13.67 14.74
CA ILE A 34 -9.20 -12.85 14.83
C ILE A 34 -8.66 -12.90 16.26
N SER A 35 -7.42 -13.36 16.41
CA SER A 35 -6.74 -13.48 17.71
C SER A 35 -5.72 -12.36 17.93
N ARG A 36 -5.43 -12.03 19.20
CA ARG A 36 -4.41 -11.01 19.54
C ARG A 36 -3.00 -11.36 19.06
N GLY A 37 -2.69 -12.63 18.82
CA GLY A 37 -1.39 -13.06 18.27
C GLY A 37 -1.32 -13.05 16.75
N ASP A 38 -2.38 -12.65 16.04
CA ASP A 38 -2.43 -12.78 14.59
C ASP A 38 -1.83 -11.55 13.88
N ILE A 39 -1.07 -11.82 12.82
CA ILE A 39 -1.04 -10.93 11.66
C ILE A 39 -2.44 -10.87 11.05
N TYR A 40 -2.88 -9.67 10.72
CA TYR A 40 -4.13 -9.42 10.01
C TYR A 40 -3.84 -8.59 8.76
N LEU A 41 -4.22 -9.13 7.60
CA LEU A 41 -4.14 -8.46 6.32
C LEU A 41 -5.55 -8.12 5.87
N VAL A 42 -5.75 -6.86 5.51
CA VAL A 42 -6.96 -6.39 4.84
C VAL A 42 -6.58 -5.78 3.52
N ASP A 43 -7.18 -6.29 2.44
CA ASP A 43 -7.09 -5.73 1.11
C ASP A 43 -8.49 -5.33 0.66
N SER A 44 -8.69 -4.04 0.41
CA SER A 44 -10.02 -3.49 0.20
C SER A 44 -10.00 -2.26 -0.66
N GLY A 45 -11.13 -1.96 -1.30
CA GLY A 45 -11.28 -0.78 -2.11
C GLY A 45 -12.74 -0.42 -2.34
N GLY A 46 -12.95 0.81 -2.78
CA GLY A 46 -14.25 1.39 -3.06
C GLY A 46 -14.30 2.01 -4.44
N GLN A 47 -15.51 2.02 -5.00
CA GLN A 47 -15.90 2.85 -6.11
C GLN A 47 -16.58 4.09 -5.57
N TYR A 48 -16.09 5.23 -6.01
CA TYR A 48 -16.66 6.54 -5.75
C TYR A 48 -16.89 7.22 -7.10
N LYS A 49 -17.86 8.15 -7.18
CA LYS A 49 -18.01 8.98 -8.39
C LYS A 49 -16.72 9.72 -8.76
N ASP A 50 -15.85 9.94 -7.78
CA ASP A 50 -14.56 10.61 -7.90
C ASP A 50 -13.40 9.69 -8.33
N GLY A 51 -13.56 8.36 -8.23
CA GLY A 51 -12.46 7.44 -8.53
C GLY A 51 -12.63 6.02 -7.99
N THR A 52 -11.63 5.19 -8.28
CA THR A 52 -11.52 3.81 -7.80
C THR A 52 -10.36 3.71 -6.82
N THR A 53 -10.56 3.06 -5.67
CA THR A 53 -9.51 2.82 -4.70
C THR A 53 -9.15 1.35 -4.59
N ASP A 54 -7.90 1.12 -4.21
CA ASP A 54 -7.33 -0.19 -3.89
C ASP A 54 -6.26 0.01 -2.82
N VAL A 55 -6.42 -0.63 -1.66
CA VAL A 55 -5.48 -0.48 -0.56
C VAL A 55 -5.40 -1.74 0.28
N THR A 56 -4.18 -2.24 0.40
CA THR A 56 -3.83 -3.27 1.37
C THR A 56 -3.14 -2.67 2.60
N ARG A 57 -3.52 -3.11 3.80
CA ARG A 57 -2.74 -2.91 5.03
C ARG A 57 -2.59 -4.22 5.78
N THR A 58 -1.36 -4.47 6.21
CA THR A 58 -1.04 -5.54 7.14
C THR A 58 -0.78 -4.93 8.52
N VAL A 59 -1.44 -5.48 9.53
CA VAL A 59 -1.31 -5.08 10.93
C VAL A 59 -1.09 -6.32 11.77
N HIS A 60 -0.50 -6.17 12.94
CA HIS A 60 -0.45 -7.21 13.95
C HIS A 60 -1.45 -6.88 15.07
N MET A 61 -2.17 -7.86 15.61
CA MET A 61 -3.22 -7.64 16.62
C MET A 61 -2.67 -7.57 18.06
N GLY A 62 -1.39 -7.90 18.25
CA GLY A 62 -0.67 -7.90 19.53
C GLY A 62 0.79 -7.52 19.33
N SER A 63 1.73 -8.30 19.85
CA SER A 63 3.17 -8.07 19.65
C SER A 63 3.74 -8.93 18.52
N PRO A 64 4.26 -8.34 17.43
CA PRO A 64 4.82 -9.10 16.33
C PRO A 64 6.18 -9.72 16.71
N SER A 65 6.44 -10.89 16.17
CA SER A 65 7.74 -11.57 16.23
C SER A 65 8.81 -10.85 15.41
N SER A 66 10.09 -11.15 15.69
CA SER A 66 11.20 -10.59 14.91
C SER A 66 11.10 -10.95 13.42
N ARG A 67 10.63 -12.16 13.10
CA ARG A 67 10.49 -12.61 11.71
C ARG A 67 9.39 -11.85 10.96
N GLU A 68 8.26 -11.60 11.62
CA GLU A 68 7.17 -10.80 11.03
C GLU A 68 7.63 -9.36 10.77
N ARG A 69 8.36 -8.76 11.72
CA ARG A 69 8.93 -7.42 11.55
C ARG A 69 9.95 -7.39 10.42
N GLU A 70 10.87 -8.37 10.38
CA GLU A 70 11.87 -8.49 9.32
C GLU A 70 11.25 -8.62 7.93
N CYS A 71 10.19 -9.41 7.77
CA CYS A 71 9.50 -9.57 6.49
C CYS A 71 8.76 -8.29 6.10
N PHE A 72 8.08 -7.64 7.04
CA PHE A 72 7.28 -6.44 6.79
C PHE A 72 8.14 -5.21 6.44
N THR A 73 9.33 -5.08 7.02
CA THR A 73 10.17 -3.87 6.92
C THR A 73 10.83 -3.68 5.57
N ARG A 74 10.78 -4.68 4.68
CA ARG A 74 11.48 -4.67 3.38
C ARG A 74 10.84 -3.65 2.43
N LEU A 75 11.28 -2.39 2.56
CA LEU A 75 10.86 -1.25 1.76
C LEU A 75 11.75 -1.10 0.52
N THR A 76 11.24 -0.41 -0.51
CA THR A 76 12.05 0.10 -1.61
C THR A 76 11.42 1.39 -2.12
N THR A 77 12.23 2.44 -2.24
CA THR A 77 11.88 3.68 -2.95
C THR A 77 12.80 3.83 -4.14
N THR A 78 12.36 4.54 -5.19
CA THR A 78 13.18 4.69 -6.40
C THR A 78 12.80 5.93 -7.20
N VAL A 79 13.79 6.50 -7.87
CA VAL A 79 13.67 7.56 -8.88
C VAL A 79 14.15 6.97 -10.19
N PHE A 80 13.41 7.19 -11.26
CA PHE A 80 13.60 6.46 -12.52
C PHE A 80 13.45 7.38 -13.74
N PRO A 81 14.08 7.08 -14.88
CA PRO A 81 13.93 7.89 -16.09
C PRO A 81 12.48 7.85 -16.60
N LYS A 82 12.01 8.97 -17.13
CA LYS A 82 10.72 9.07 -17.82
C LYS A 82 10.65 8.06 -18.97
N GLY A 83 9.48 7.44 -19.16
CA GLY A 83 9.22 6.45 -20.20
C GLY A 83 9.72 5.04 -19.86
N ILE A 84 10.27 4.82 -18.66
CA ILE A 84 10.64 3.46 -18.24
C ILE A 84 9.39 2.56 -18.18
N MET A 85 9.52 1.33 -18.68
CA MET A 85 8.45 0.33 -18.59
C MET A 85 8.31 -0.16 -17.14
N GLY A 86 7.07 -0.43 -16.70
CA GLY A 86 6.83 -0.88 -15.33
C GLY A 86 7.48 -2.24 -15.01
N TYR A 87 7.71 -3.07 -16.03
CA TYR A 87 8.48 -4.32 -15.94
C TYR A 87 9.87 -4.13 -15.30
N SER A 88 10.57 -3.05 -15.65
CA SER A 88 11.90 -2.76 -15.10
C SER A 88 11.84 -2.39 -13.61
N LEU A 89 10.76 -1.75 -13.18
CA LEU A 89 10.56 -1.33 -11.79
C LEU A 89 10.12 -2.49 -10.87
N ASP A 90 9.47 -3.53 -11.42
CA ASP A 90 9.09 -4.73 -10.65
C ASP A 90 10.31 -5.42 -10.02
N ALA A 91 11.42 -5.53 -10.77
CA ALA A 91 12.67 -6.08 -10.24
C ALA A 91 13.24 -5.22 -9.10
N ILE A 92 13.17 -3.89 -9.22
CA ILE A 92 13.65 -2.95 -8.19
C ILE A 92 12.87 -3.15 -6.89
N ALA A 93 11.54 -3.23 -6.97
CA ALA A 93 10.68 -3.45 -5.80
C ALA A 93 10.93 -4.78 -5.07
N ARG A 94 11.53 -5.77 -5.74
CA ARG A 94 11.89 -7.07 -5.15
C ARG A 94 13.28 -7.09 -4.53
N THR A 95 14.12 -6.08 -4.77
CA THR A 95 15.56 -6.13 -4.39
C THR A 95 15.77 -6.39 -2.90
N SER A 96 14.97 -5.75 -2.04
CA SER A 96 15.05 -5.93 -0.58
C SER A 96 14.67 -7.36 -0.15
N LEU A 97 13.77 -8.03 -0.86
CA LEU A 97 13.38 -9.43 -0.63
C LEU A 97 14.43 -10.41 -1.17
N TRP A 98 14.89 -10.21 -2.40
CA TRP A 98 15.88 -11.06 -3.05
C TRP A 98 17.20 -11.12 -2.29
N LYS A 99 17.63 -10.01 -1.66
CA LYS A 99 18.80 -9.98 -0.76
C LYS A 99 18.71 -10.96 0.41
N ALA A 100 17.51 -11.41 0.76
CA ALA A 100 17.27 -12.41 1.80
C ALA A 100 16.72 -13.74 1.27
N GLY A 101 16.78 -13.97 -0.06
CA GLY A 101 16.28 -15.19 -0.68
C GLY A 101 14.76 -15.35 -0.63
N LEU A 102 14.02 -14.23 -0.55
CA LEU A 102 12.55 -14.20 -0.53
C LEU A 102 11.99 -13.64 -1.84
N ASP A 103 10.75 -13.98 -2.17
CA ASP A 103 10.03 -13.43 -3.32
C ASP A 103 8.50 -13.49 -3.09
N TYR A 104 7.70 -12.86 -3.96
CA TYR A 104 6.24 -12.98 -4.02
C TYR A 104 5.76 -13.31 -5.43
N VAL A 105 4.71 -14.13 -5.54
CA VAL A 105 4.28 -14.77 -6.81
C VAL A 105 3.19 -14.01 -7.57
N HIS A 106 3.14 -12.68 -7.43
CA HIS A 106 2.29 -11.78 -8.20
C HIS A 106 3.09 -10.55 -8.68
N GLY A 107 2.51 -9.69 -9.51
CA GLY A 107 3.15 -8.43 -9.91
C GLY A 107 3.24 -7.44 -8.75
N THR A 108 4.20 -6.52 -8.78
CA THR A 108 4.32 -5.42 -7.81
C THR A 108 3.13 -4.46 -7.84
N GLY A 109 2.53 -4.21 -9.01
CA GLY A 109 1.43 -3.28 -9.17
C GLY A 109 0.77 -3.32 -10.55
N HIS A 110 -0.37 -2.64 -10.66
CA HIS A 110 -1.19 -2.52 -11.88
C HIS A 110 -1.74 -1.10 -11.99
N GLY A 111 -2.20 -0.71 -13.18
CA GLY A 111 -3.00 0.51 -13.33
C GLY A 111 -4.35 0.39 -12.64
N VAL A 112 -4.93 1.54 -12.28
CA VAL A 112 -6.24 1.69 -11.65
C VAL A 112 -7.01 2.73 -12.43
N GLY A 113 -8.21 2.39 -12.89
CA GLY A 113 -9.05 3.30 -13.66
C GLY A 113 -9.72 4.37 -12.78
N SER A 114 -10.00 5.54 -13.36
CA SER A 114 -10.74 6.60 -12.67
C SER A 114 -12.23 6.31 -12.69
N TYR A 115 -12.77 5.79 -11.57
CA TYR A 115 -14.15 5.33 -11.44
C TYR A 115 -14.50 4.23 -12.47
N LEU A 116 -13.53 3.33 -12.69
CA LEU A 116 -13.59 2.24 -13.66
C LEU A 116 -13.02 0.96 -13.03
N ASN A 117 -12.30 0.14 -13.79
CA ASN A 117 -11.77 -1.12 -13.30
C ASN A 117 -10.62 -0.86 -12.31
N VAL A 118 -10.64 -1.59 -11.19
CA VAL A 118 -9.53 -1.55 -10.23
C VAL A 118 -8.23 -2.10 -10.83
N HIS A 119 -8.34 -3.05 -11.77
CA HIS A 119 -7.24 -3.56 -12.57
C HIS A 119 -7.36 -3.04 -14.00
N GLU A 120 -6.64 -1.97 -14.32
CA GLU A 120 -6.66 -1.34 -15.64
C GLU A 120 -5.27 -1.36 -16.27
N GLY A 121 -5.21 -1.61 -17.58
CA GLY A 121 -3.98 -1.56 -18.37
C GLY A 121 -3.91 -0.29 -19.22
N PRO A 122 -2.85 -0.13 -20.05
CA PRO A 122 -1.81 -1.14 -20.32
C PRO A 122 -0.66 -1.19 -19.31
N MET A 123 -0.44 -0.14 -18.50
CA MET A 123 0.70 -0.04 -17.58
C MET A 123 0.57 -1.01 -16.41
N ARG A 124 1.68 -1.68 -16.07
CA ARG A 124 1.77 -2.60 -14.93
C ARG A 124 3.20 -2.64 -14.39
N LEU A 125 3.36 -2.71 -13.08
CA LEU A 125 4.63 -3.07 -12.45
C LEU A 125 4.62 -4.59 -12.24
N SER A 126 5.08 -5.34 -13.25
CA SER A 126 5.07 -6.80 -13.20
C SER A 126 6.24 -7.40 -13.96
N SER A 127 6.78 -8.51 -13.46
CA SER A 127 7.72 -9.39 -14.17
C SER A 127 7.13 -10.06 -15.42
N ARG A 128 5.87 -9.79 -15.78
CA ARG A 128 5.27 -10.19 -17.04
C ARG A 128 5.43 -9.07 -18.06
N TYR A 129 6.29 -9.28 -19.05
CA TYR A 129 6.49 -8.32 -20.13
C TYR A 129 5.17 -8.02 -20.87
N ASN A 130 4.90 -6.74 -21.10
CA ASN A 130 3.77 -6.26 -21.90
C ASN A 130 4.29 -5.39 -23.04
N ALA A 131 4.17 -5.86 -24.28
CA ALA A 131 4.60 -5.12 -25.47
C ALA A 131 3.80 -3.82 -25.71
N TYR A 132 2.64 -3.67 -25.05
CA TYR A 132 1.77 -2.50 -25.16
C TYR A 132 1.92 -1.51 -23.99
N ASP A 133 2.84 -1.74 -23.04
CA ASP A 133 3.10 -0.78 -21.96
C ASP A 133 3.77 0.49 -22.56
N PRO A 134 3.12 1.67 -22.50
CA PRO A 134 3.65 2.90 -23.07
C PRO A 134 4.83 3.48 -22.27
N GLY A 135 5.14 2.91 -21.10
CA GLY A 135 6.08 3.49 -20.15
C GLY A 135 5.42 4.50 -19.22
N LEU A 136 6.10 4.81 -18.13
CA LEU A 136 5.60 5.74 -17.11
C LEU A 136 5.93 7.20 -17.45
N GLU A 137 4.94 8.09 -17.40
CA GLU A 137 5.07 9.51 -17.68
C GLU A 137 4.54 10.41 -16.54
N GLU A 138 5.02 11.66 -16.46
CA GLU A 138 4.51 12.67 -15.52
C GLU A 138 3.09 13.06 -15.89
N GLY A 139 2.21 13.14 -14.88
CA GLY A 139 0.90 13.75 -15.00
C GLY A 139 0.09 13.23 -16.18
N MET A 140 -0.52 12.06 -16.06
CA MET A 140 -1.81 11.84 -16.71
C MET A 140 -2.89 12.65 -15.95
N ASN A 141 -2.98 14.00 -15.97
CA ASN A 141 -2.63 15.02 -16.97
C ASN A 141 -1.74 16.19 -16.44
N ASN A 142 -0.88 16.72 -17.33
CA ASN A 142 -0.07 17.96 -17.34
C ASN A 142 1.40 17.93 -16.83
N GLY A 143 2.34 17.90 -17.79
CA GLY A 143 3.13 19.08 -18.20
C GLY A 143 4.33 19.52 -17.34
N GLY A 144 5.48 18.88 -17.53
CA GLY A 144 6.78 19.34 -17.02
C GLY A 144 7.97 18.64 -17.68
N ASN A 145 9.09 19.34 -17.82
CA ASN A 145 10.33 18.85 -18.41
C ASN A 145 11.18 18.14 -17.33
N LYS A 146 10.73 16.97 -16.86
CA LYS A 146 11.52 16.13 -15.95
C LYS A 146 11.96 14.84 -16.64
N GLU A 147 13.27 14.70 -16.81
CA GLU A 147 13.89 13.49 -17.35
C GLU A 147 13.77 12.29 -16.39
N PHE A 148 13.58 12.55 -15.09
CA PHE A 148 13.41 11.54 -14.05
C PHE A 148 12.14 11.78 -13.23
N LEU A 149 11.50 10.69 -12.83
CA LEU A 149 10.22 10.62 -12.14
C LEU A 149 10.35 9.84 -10.83
N THR A 150 9.38 10.05 -9.95
CA THR A 150 9.11 9.25 -8.75
C THR A 150 7.60 9.13 -8.56
N PHE A 151 7.16 8.28 -7.63
CA PHE A 151 5.73 8.14 -7.31
C PHE A 151 5.27 9.14 -6.26
N GLU A 152 4.03 9.59 -6.37
CA GLU A 152 3.30 10.34 -5.35
C GLU A 152 2.27 9.43 -4.65
N ASN A 153 2.05 9.66 -3.37
CA ASN A 153 1.11 8.89 -2.57
C ASN A 153 -0.33 9.40 -2.72
N LEU A 154 -1.21 8.60 -3.33
CA LEU A 154 -2.67 8.84 -3.31
C LEU A 154 -3.34 8.24 -2.08
N THR A 155 -2.89 7.06 -1.65
CA THR A 155 -3.42 6.40 -0.45
C THR A 155 -2.85 7.07 0.79
N LEU A 156 -3.71 7.50 1.71
CA LEU A 156 -3.34 8.19 2.94
C LEU A 156 -3.86 7.44 4.18
N VAL A 157 -3.30 6.25 4.40
CA VAL A 157 -3.57 5.41 5.57
C VAL A 157 -2.23 5.05 6.22
N PRO A 158 -2.00 5.37 7.51
CA PRO A 158 -0.71 5.09 8.17
C PRO A 158 -0.28 3.62 8.06
N ILE A 159 1.04 3.40 8.03
CA ILE A 159 1.65 2.07 8.07
C ILE A 159 1.91 1.73 9.54
N GLN A 160 1.54 0.52 9.98
CA GLN A 160 1.61 0.18 11.39
C GLN A 160 3.07 0.09 11.89
N LYS A 161 3.45 1.01 12.79
CA LYS A 161 4.82 1.18 13.28
C LYS A 161 5.41 -0.05 13.96
N LYS A 162 4.63 -0.80 14.74
CA LYS A 162 5.16 -1.97 15.49
C LYS A 162 5.63 -3.13 14.61
N LEU A 163 5.19 -3.18 13.37
CA LEU A 163 5.68 -4.16 12.39
C LEU A 163 6.98 -3.73 11.70
N ILE A 164 7.43 -2.50 11.92
CA ILE A 164 8.66 -1.98 11.33
C ILE A 164 9.83 -2.29 12.27
N GLU A 165 10.97 -2.69 11.71
CA GLU A 165 12.26 -2.83 12.37
C GLU A 165 13.17 -1.68 11.96
N PRO A 166 13.19 -0.55 12.70
CA PRO A 166 13.91 0.66 12.28
C PRO A 166 15.39 0.43 11.99
N LYS A 167 16.02 -0.56 12.63
CA LYS A 167 17.43 -0.91 12.42
C LYS A 167 17.73 -1.46 11.01
N MET A 168 16.71 -1.90 10.29
CA MET A 168 16.84 -2.37 8.91
C MET A 168 16.67 -1.25 7.88
N LEU A 169 16.24 -0.06 8.32
CA LEU A 169 15.96 1.07 7.44
C LEU A 169 17.16 2.02 7.37
N THR A 170 17.36 2.63 6.20
CA THR A 170 18.25 3.79 6.10
C THR A 170 17.61 5.03 6.72
N LYS A 171 18.40 6.09 6.93
CA LYS A 171 17.87 7.37 7.43
C LYS A 171 16.84 7.97 6.47
N GLU A 172 17.07 7.80 5.16
CA GLU A 172 16.18 8.27 4.10
C GLU A 172 14.85 7.50 4.12
N GLU A 173 14.88 6.18 4.36
CA GLU A 173 13.67 5.36 4.49
C GLU A 173 12.88 5.70 5.76
N VAL A 174 13.56 5.96 6.88
CA VAL A 174 12.93 6.48 8.10
C VAL A 174 12.27 7.83 7.84
N SER A 175 12.98 8.76 7.19
CA SER A 175 12.41 10.06 6.80
C SER A 175 11.18 9.88 5.92
N TYR A 176 11.26 9.02 4.89
CA TYR A 176 10.15 8.75 3.98
C TYR A 176 8.89 8.29 4.72
N ILE A 177 9.03 7.38 5.69
CA ILE A 177 7.88 6.90 6.48
C ILE A 177 7.32 8.02 7.37
N ASN A 178 8.19 8.80 8.02
CA ASN A 178 7.78 9.92 8.87
C ASN A 178 7.05 10.99 8.05
N ASP A 179 7.59 11.35 6.89
CA ASP A 179 7.00 12.31 5.96
C ASP A 179 5.64 11.82 5.44
N TYR A 180 5.54 10.53 5.09
CA TYR A 180 4.28 9.91 4.70
C TYR A 180 3.24 9.91 5.85
N HIS A 181 3.65 9.62 7.09
CA HIS A 181 2.78 9.66 8.26
C HIS A 181 2.30 11.09 8.56
N MET A 182 3.18 12.08 8.45
CA MET A 182 2.81 13.49 8.56
C MET A 182 1.79 13.87 7.47
N LEU A 183 2.02 13.48 6.21
CA LEU A 183 1.08 13.72 5.12
C LEU A 183 -0.30 13.11 5.40
N CYS A 184 -0.36 11.87 5.90
CA CYS A 184 -1.62 11.24 6.32
C CYS A 184 -2.35 12.10 7.36
N LYS A 185 -1.63 12.55 8.40
CA LYS A 185 -2.18 13.37 9.47
C LYS A 185 -2.69 14.72 8.98
N GLU A 186 -1.92 15.40 8.14
CA GLU A 186 -2.25 16.73 7.63
C GLU A 186 -3.47 16.72 6.69
N LYS A 187 -3.60 15.69 5.85
CA LYS A 187 -4.70 15.58 4.89
C LYS A 187 -5.97 14.99 5.50
N VAL A 188 -5.85 13.96 6.33
CA VAL A 188 -7.01 13.22 6.88
C VAL A 188 -7.49 13.81 8.21
N GLY A 189 -6.58 14.33 9.04
CA GLY A 189 -6.88 14.84 10.38
C GLY A 189 -7.95 15.94 10.42
N PRO A 190 -7.87 17.00 9.58
CA PRO A 190 -8.90 18.05 9.53
C PRO A 190 -10.29 17.51 9.20
N LEU A 191 -10.38 16.52 8.29
CA LEU A 191 -11.65 15.90 7.90
C LEU A 191 -12.26 15.09 9.05
N LEU A 192 -11.45 14.29 9.76
CA LEU A 192 -11.92 13.56 10.94
C LEU A 192 -12.44 14.50 12.03
N LYS A 193 -11.76 15.63 12.24
CA LYS A 193 -12.19 16.66 13.19
C LYS A 193 -13.51 17.29 12.77
N GLN A 194 -13.65 17.67 11.50
CA GLN A 194 -14.88 18.26 10.96
C GLN A 194 -16.08 17.29 11.07
N LEU A 195 -15.84 15.99 10.89
CA LEU A 195 -16.85 14.94 11.03
C LEU A 195 -17.15 14.54 12.48
N GLY A 196 -16.45 15.12 13.48
CA GLY A 196 -16.63 14.78 14.89
C GLY A 196 -16.10 13.39 15.29
N LEU A 197 -15.23 12.78 14.48
CA LEU A 197 -14.71 11.43 14.70
C LEU A 197 -13.47 11.44 15.60
N GLN A 198 -13.66 11.80 16.87
CA GLN A 198 -12.55 12.04 17.80
C GLN A 198 -11.68 10.81 18.05
N ASP A 199 -12.26 9.61 18.16
CA ASP A 199 -11.49 8.37 18.37
C ASP A 199 -10.60 8.03 17.18
N ALA A 200 -11.09 8.23 15.95
CA ALA A 200 -10.31 8.05 14.74
C ALA A 200 -9.18 9.08 14.64
N LEU A 201 -9.44 10.34 15.04
CA LEU A 201 -8.42 11.38 15.08
C LEU A 201 -7.33 11.07 16.12
N ASN A 202 -7.72 10.61 17.31
CA ASN A 202 -6.78 10.18 18.35
C ASN A 202 -5.93 8.99 17.87
N TRP A 203 -6.56 8.01 17.22
CA TRP A 203 -5.87 6.90 16.58
C TRP A 203 -4.87 7.39 15.53
N LEU A 204 -5.30 8.27 14.61
CA LEU A 204 -4.45 8.81 13.54
C LEU A 204 -3.23 9.50 14.13
N ASN A 205 -3.41 10.34 15.16
CA ASN A 205 -2.31 11.05 15.82
C ASN A 205 -1.28 10.09 16.42
N ARG A 206 -1.72 9.01 17.07
CA ARG A 206 -0.82 8.00 17.66
C ARG A 206 -0.08 7.19 16.61
N GLU A 207 -0.78 6.74 15.58
CA GLU A 207 -0.18 5.90 14.52
C GLU A 207 0.74 6.69 13.58
N THR A 208 0.67 8.03 13.60
CA THR A 208 1.50 8.93 12.77
C THR A 208 2.63 9.62 13.52
N GLU A 209 2.86 9.31 14.81
CA GLU A 209 4.06 9.83 15.48
C GLU A 209 5.32 9.26 14.81
N PRO A 210 6.40 10.05 14.68
CA PRO A 210 7.63 9.63 14.02
C PRO A 210 8.18 8.30 14.54
N LEU A 211 8.78 7.52 13.63
CA LEU A 211 9.69 6.44 13.98
C LEU A 211 10.90 7.05 14.71
N GLY A 212 11.21 6.49 15.89
CA GLY A 212 12.36 6.88 16.71
C GLY A 212 13.68 6.31 16.22
#